data_AF-A0A353DVF8-F1
#
_entry.id   AF-A0A353DVF8-F1
#
_cell.length_a   1.000
_cell.length_b   1.000
_cell.length_c   1.000
_cell.angle_alpha   90.00
_cell.angle_beta   90.00
_cell.angle_gamma   90.00
#
_symmetry.space_group_name_H-M   'P 1'
#
loop_
_entity.id
_entity.type
_entity.pdbx_description
1 polymer ?
#
loop_
_entity_poly.entity_id
_entity_poly.type
_entity_poly.pdbx_seq_one_letter_code
_entity_poly.pdbx_strand_id
1 'polypeptide(L)'
;KDGDGRIYESPIMPELTFPSKRPERPSPERPSLRPKPPIPFNKPGDRPGKWISLEPAEHMKVETGESILIPFKVSGFEKVSGMQFSIAWNPNVLELRNQEEQPMISEVPSYSGDPEGAPFLVPGDFQLIRPGVLTLVWHDSQLQEGGGTLEDGDTLFGLHFQIVGQAGARSLVSLVDKPTSILFVTLDGEAVDVVSRPSVVAVKRSLQVAGTVQRLDCEDCPIEGASVILKQNGKEYVQYTDAHGKYAFDVDPGFPIELEAIMEWEEGAVEAVDVSDIVSMRKHILGRERLRHAHQLVASDVNGDQSVDVLDIVAMRKVILGKTSRFSEKSDEKGRSLWRFVSEAFKAEASEINALGRLSEEKGLQMAAPQANVIEADFYGVKLGDANGDWSPEKIKAPRPGRR
;
A
#
# COMPACT_ATOMS: atom_id res chain seq x y z
N LYS A 1 -94.84 -9.69 -29.44
CA LYS A 1 -94.93 -10.65 -30.55
C LYS A 1 -93.58 -11.36 -30.62
N ASP A 2 -93.27 -12.14 -29.58
CA ASP A 2 -93.50 -13.61 -29.49
C ASP A 2 -92.42 -14.29 -30.34
N GLY A 3 -91.60 -15.23 -29.89
CA GLY A 3 -91.54 -16.09 -28.70
C GLY A 3 -90.44 -17.14 -28.98
N ASP A 4 -90.18 -18.00 -28.00
CA ASP A 4 -89.22 -19.13 -27.96
C ASP A 4 -87.72 -18.78 -27.87
N GLY A 5 -87.00 -19.00 -26.76
CA GLY A 5 -87.27 -19.87 -25.61
C GLY A 5 -86.63 -21.26 -25.81
N ARG A 6 -85.30 -21.35 -25.71
CA ARG A 6 -84.60 -22.60 -25.34
C ARG A 6 -83.38 -22.29 -24.47
N ILE A 7 -83.53 -22.61 -23.18
CA ILE A 7 -82.48 -22.69 -22.18
C ILE A 7 -81.79 -24.04 -22.39
N TYR A 8 -80.48 -24.04 -22.61
CA TYR A 8 -79.64 -25.23 -22.44
C TYR A 8 -78.78 -25.03 -21.20
N GLU A 9 -79.12 -25.80 -20.16
CA GLU A 9 -78.32 -25.95 -18.96
C GLU A 9 -76.94 -26.52 -19.33
N SER A 10 -75.89 -25.83 -18.89
CA SER A 10 -74.52 -26.32 -19.02
C SER A 10 -74.23 -27.34 -17.90
N PRO A 11 -73.57 -28.48 -18.17
CA PRO A 11 -73.29 -29.49 -17.15
C PRO A 11 -72.28 -28.98 -16.12
N ILE A 12 -72.61 -29.22 -14.86
CA ILE A 12 -71.74 -29.04 -13.69
C ILE A 12 -70.52 -29.95 -13.87
N MET A 13 -69.33 -29.35 -14.02
CA MET A 13 -68.04 -30.05 -13.96
C MET A 13 -67.66 -30.27 -12.48
N PRO A 14 -67.19 -31.45 -12.08
CA PRO A 14 -66.74 -31.71 -10.72
C PRO A 14 -65.43 -30.96 -10.42
N GLU A 15 -65.36 -30.35 -9.23
CA GLU A 15 -64.15 -29.76 -8.65
C GLU A 15 -63.01 -30.79 -8.64
N LEU A 16 -61.97 -30.53 -9.45
CA LEU A 16 -60.69 -31.20 -9.35
C LEU A 16 -59.92 -30.61 -8.16
N THR A 17 -59.95 -31.31 -7.03
CA THR A 17 -59.03 -31.09 -5.92
C THR A 17 -57.60 -31.39 -6.37
N PHE A 18 -56.76 -30.36 -6.44
CA PHE A 18 -55.33 -30.51 -6.71
C PHE A 18 -54.61 -30.95 -5.42
N PRO A 19 -53.87 -32.08 -5.41
CA PRO A 19 -52.99 -32.39 -4.30
C PRO A 19 -51.82 -31.38 -4.27
N SER A 20 -51.70 -30.72 -3.12
CA SER A 20 -50.55 -29.90 -2.74
C SER A 20 -49.26 -30.73 -2.69
N LYS A 21 -48.15 -30.10 -3.08
CA LYS A 21 -46.76 -30.57 -3.13
C LYS A 21 -46.35 -31.35 -4.38
N ARG A 22 -46.04 -30.59 -5.44
CA ARG A 22 -45.03 -30.99 -6.42
C ARG A 22 -43.65 -30.83 -5.76
N PRO A 23 -42.75 -31.84 -5.77
CA PRO A 23 -41.38 -31.63 -5.31
C PRO A 23 -40.72 -30.62 -6.26
N GLU A 24 -40.11 -29.57 -5.69
CA GLU A 24 -39.28 -28.63 -6.43
C GLU A 24 -38.22 -29.42 -7.21
N ARG A 25 -38.20 -29.28 -8.54
CA ARG A 25 -37.01 -29.65 -9.30
C ARG A 25 -35.90 -28.69 -8.87
N PRO A 26 -34.69 -29.18 -8.55
CA PRO A 26 -33.57 -28.29 -8.37
C PRO A 26 -33.40 -27.48 -9.65
N SER A 27 -33.39 -26.15 -9.52
CA SER A 27 -33.00 -25.23 -10.58
C SER A 27 -31.69 -25.70 -11.21
N PRO A 28 -31.50 -25.63 -12.54
CA PRO A 28 -30.20 -25.91 -13.12
C PRO A 28 -29.21 -24.95 -12.48
N GLU A 29 -28.21 -25.49 -11.77
CA GLU A 29 -27.10 -24.72 -11.25
C GLU A 29 -26.57 -23.85 -12.40
N ARG A 30 -26.49 -22.53 -12.19
CA ARG A 30 -25.74 -21.66 -13.09
C ARG A 30 -24.37 -22.32 -13.27
N PRO A 31 -23.89 -22.57 -14.50
CA PRO A 31 -22.58 -23.13 -14.67
C PRO A 31 -21.61 -22.23 -13.92
N SER A 32 -20.99 -22.77 -12.88
CA SER A 32 -19.95 -22.09 -12.14
C SER A 32 -18.93 -21.64 -13.18
N LEU A 33 -18.73 -20.33 -13.33
CA LEU A 33 -17.58 -19.77 -14.01
C LEU A 33 -16.35 -20.08 -13.13
N ARG A 34 -16.01 -21.37 -13.00
CA ARG A 34 -14.65 -21.74 -12.67
C ARG A 34 -13.84 -21.34 -13.90
N PRO A 35 -12.81 -20.48 -13.77
CA PRO A 35 -11.85 -20.35 -14.83
C PRO A 35 -11.40 -21.76 -15.20
N LYS A 36 -11.41 -22.08 -16.50
CA LYS A 36 -10.77 -23.32 -16.97
C LYS A 36 -9.39 -23.38 -16.31
N PRO A 37 -8.98 -24.53 -15.76
CA PRO A 37 -7.62 -24.64 -15.25
C PRO A 37 -6.66 -24.20 -16.37
N PRO A 38 -5.58 -23.45 -16.04
CA PRO A 38 -4.56 -23.15 -17.03
C PRO A 38 -4.15 -24.48 -17.68
N ILE A 39 -4.09 -24.48 -19.01
CA ILE A 39 -3.64 -25.63 -19.80
C ILE A 39 -2.35 -26.13 -19.13
N PRO A 40 -2.25 -27.42 -18.78
CA PRO A 40 -1.09 -27.94 -18.06
C PRO A 40 0.18 -27.55 -18.81
N PHE A 41 1.07 -26.90 -18.07
CA PHE A 41 2.33 -26.36 -18.53
C PHE A 41 3.30 -27.52 -18.77
N ASN A 42 3.42 -27.97 -20.01
CA ASN A 42 4.58 -28.72 -20.44
C ASN A 42 5.68 -27.73 -20.83
N LYS A 43 6.91 -27.99 -20.38
CA LYS A 43 8.05 -27.16 -20.77
C LYS A 43 8.17 -27.13 -22.30
N PRO A 44 8.71 -26.05 -22.87
CA PRO A 44 8.77 -25.90 -24.32
C PRO A 44 9.44 -27.09 -25.05
N GLY A 45 10.37 -27.79 -24.39
CA GLY A 45 11.02 -29.00 -24.93
C GLY A 45 10.19 -30.29 -25.00
N ASP A 46 8.95 -30.32 -24.49
CA ASP A 46 8.15 -31.55 -24.35
C ASP A 46 7.03 -31.71 -25.40
N ARG A 47 6.93 -30.82 -26.40
CA ARG A 47 5.95 -30.94 -27.51
C ARG A 47 6.64 -31.41 -28.80
N PRO A 48 6.24 -32.54 -29.41
CA PRO A 48 6.74 -32.92 -30.73
C PRO A 48 6.14 -31.98 -31.79
N GLY A 49 6.95 -31.06 -32.35
CA GLY A 49 6.56 -30.10 -33.40
C GLY A 49 7.38 -28.80 -33.35
N LYS A 50 7.28 -27.94 -34.40
CA LYS A 50 7.87 -26.59 -34.40
C LYS A 50 6.97 -25.65 -33.59
N TRP A 51 7.51 -24.96 -32.60
CA TRP A 51 6.75 -24.05 -31.72
C TRP A 51 7.51 -22.75 -31.48
N ILE A 52 6.78 -21.68 -31.20
CA ILE A 52 7.31 -20.36 -30.81
C ILE A 52 6.76 -19.99 -29.43
N SER A 53 7.64 -19.51 -28.55
CA SER A 53 7.21 -18.82 -27.33
C SER A 53 7.15 -17.32 -27.60
N LEU A 54 6.10 -16.62 -27.16
CA LEU A 54 6.05 -15.15 -27.12
C LEU A 54 5.60 -14.70 -25.74
N GLU A 55 6.53 -14.20 -24.94
CA GLU A 55 6.30 -13.86 -23.53
C GLU A 55 6.50 -12.36 -23.28
N PRO A 56 5.46 -11.60 -22.86
CA PRO A 56 5.67 -10.30 -22.23
C PRO A 56 6.53 -10.44 -20.95
N ALA A 57 7.23 -9.39 -20.56
CA ALA A 57 8.10 -9.36 -19.37
C ALA A 57 7.49 -9.99 -18.10
N GLU A 58 8.34 -10.53 -17.22
CA GLU A 58 7.92 -11.08 -15.93
C GLU A 58 7.21 -10.02 -15.04
N HIS A 59 6.45 -10.49 -14.05
CA HIS A 59 5.58 -9.68 -13.20
C HIS A 59 6.20 -8.33 -12.78
N MET A 60 5.51 -7.23 -13.11
CA MET A 60 5.97 -5.86 -12.84
C MET A 60 5.19 -5.25 -11.66
N LYS A 61 5.92 -4.59 -10.74
CA LYS A 61 5.34 -3.74 -9.68
C LYS A 61 5.64 -2.29 -10.00
N VAL A 62 4.61 -1.49 -10.21
CA VAL A 62 4.71 -0.15 -10.81
C VAL A 62 3.92 0.89 -10.00
N GLU A 63 4.18 2.17 -10.17
CA GLU A 63 3.45 3.25 -9.51
C GLU A 63 2.43 3.90 -10.44
N THR A 64 1.32 4.41 -9.90
CA THR A 64 0.37 5.20 -10.69
C THR A 64 1.10 6.41 -11.27
N GLY A 65 0.94 6.68 -12.57
CA GLY A 65 1.64 7.77 -13.24
C GLY A 65 3.03 7.39 -13.80
N GLU A 66 3.52 6.17 -13.56
CA GLU A 66 4.76 5.68 -14.17
C GLU A 66 4.55 5.37 -15.68
N SER A 67 5.60 5.57 -16.49
CA SER A 67 5.65 5.06 -17.86
C SER A 67 6.54 3.82 -17.90
N ILE A 68 6.07 2.71 -18.47
CA ILE A 68 6.77 1.43 -18.50
C ILE A 68 6.90 0.88 -19.93
N LEU A 69 7.92 0.06 -20.13
CA LEU A 69 8.13 -0.74 -21.34
C LEU A 69 7.86 -2.22 -21.03
N ILE A 70 6.99 -2.86 -21.81
CA ILE A 70 6.76 -4.30 -21.75
C ILE A 70 7.39 -4.95 -23.00
N PRO A 71 8.60 -5.53 -22.91
CA PRO A 71 9.19 -6.30 -24.00
C PRO A 71 8.46 -7.63 -24.19
N PHE A 72 8.25 -8.01 -25.45
CA PHE A 72 7.72 -9.30 -25.88
C PHE A 72 8.87 -10.13 -26.44
N LYS A 73 9.31 -11.12 -25.68
CA LYS A 73 10.47 -11.95 -26.00
C LYS A 73 10.08 -13.23 -26.70
N VAL A 74 10.93 -13.69 -27.60
CA VAL A 74 10.70 -14.89 -28.39
C VAL A 74 11.62 -16.06 -28.04
N SER A 75 11.18 -17.27 -28.33
CA SER A 75 12.04 -18.46 -28.42
C SER A 75 11.51 -19.38 -29.51
N GLY A 76 12.38 -20.07 -30.23
CA GLY A 76 12.02 -20.90 -31.40
C GLY A 76 11.59 -20.09 -32.62
N PHE A 77 11.89 -18.78 -32.66
CA PHE A 77 11.55 -17.89 -33.77
C PHE A 77 12.50 -18.11 -34.93
N GLU A 78 12.23 -19.15 -35.72
CA GLU A 78 13.06 -19.54 -36.85
C GLU A 78 12.23 -19.49 -38.14
N LYS A 79 12.73 -18.75 -39.14
CA LYS A 79 12.18 -18.72 -40.49
C LYS A 79 10.70 -18.32 -40.56
N VAL A 80 10.29 -17.34 -39.75
CA VAL A 80 8.92 -16.82 -39.70
C VAL A 80 8.73 -15.80 -40.83
N SER A 81 7.71 -16.00 -41.66
CA SER A 81 7.39 -15.16 -42.81
C SER A 81 6.10 -14.35 -42.64
N GLY A 82 5.26 -14.71 -41.68
CA GLY A 82 4.09 -13.92 -41.32
C GLY A 82 3.61 -14.21 -39.92
N MET A 83 3.05 -13.20 -39.27
CA MET A 83 2.42 -13.36 -37.96
C MET A 83 1.25 -12.41 -37.78
N GLN A 84 0.25 -12.89 -37.06
CA GLN A 84 -0.89 -12.10 -36.64
C GLN A 84 -1.37 -12.56 -35.27
N PHE A 85 -1.81 -11.62 -34.44
CA PHE A 85 -2.42 -11.90 -33.14
C PHE A 85 -3.04 -10.63 -32.56
N SER A 86 -3.74 -10.78 -31.44
CA SER A 86 -4.18 -9.66 -30.61
C SER A 86 -3.52 -9.71 -29.23
N ILE A 87 -3.28 -8.56 -28.63
CA ILE A 87 -2.79 -8.38 -27.26
C ILE A 87 -3.91 -7.70 -26.47
N ALA A 88 -4.24 -8.26 -25.31
CA ALA A 88 -5.23 -7.70 -24.41
C ALA A 88 -4.61 -7.27 -23.08
N TRP A 89 -5.14 -6.17 -22.53
CA TRP A 89 -4.86 -5.67 -21.19
C TRP A 89 -6.08 -4.98 -20.59
N ASN A 90 -6.02 -4.65 -19.29
CA ASN A 90 -7.06 -3.85 -18.64
C ASN A 90 -6.79 -2.35 -18.87
N PRO A 91 -7.61 -1.64 -19.68
CA PRO A 91 -7.39 -0.22 -20.00
C PRO A 91 -7.62 0.71 -18.80
N ASN A 92 -8.29 0.25 -17.74
CA ASN A 92 -8.41 1.01 -16.50
C ASN A 92 -7.14 0.92 -15.63
N VAL A 93 -6.12 0.20 -16.08
CA VAL A 93 -4.85 0.02 -15.37
C VAL A 93 -3.67 0.47 -16.21
N LEU A 94 -3.65 0.08 -17.49
CA LEU A 94 -2.61 0.45 -18.44
C LEU A 94 -3.21 1.20 -19.62
N GLU A 95 -2.64 2.33 -19.96
CA GLU A 95 -2.96 3.09 -21.17
C GLU A 95 -1.80 2.96 -22.16
N LEU A 96 -2.07 2.52 -23.38
CA LEU A 96 -1.03 2.38 -24.42
C LEU A 96 -0.55 3.78 -24.84
N ARG A 97 0.77 4.00 -24.86
CA ARG A 97 1.34 5.26 -25.33
C ARG A 97 1.38 5.27 -26.85
N ASN A 98 0.97 6.39 -27.42
CA ASN A 98 0.99 6.63 -28.86
C ASN A 98 1.86 7.84 -29.21
N GLN A 99 2.47 7.79 -30.39
CA GLN A 99 3.15 8.90 -31.05
C GLN A 99 2.51 9.07 -32.43
N GLU A 100 2.01 10.27 -32.74
CA GLU A 100 1.32 10.57 -34.01
C GLU A 100 0.19 9.56 -34.34
N GLU A 101 -0.63 9.24 -33.33
CA GLU A 101 -1.75 8.27 -33.40
C GLU A 101 -1.35 6.80 -33.60
N GLN A 102 -0.06 6.50 -33.73
CA GLN A 102 0.47 5.13 -33.81
C GLN A 102 1.01 4.67 -32.46
N PRO A 103 0.95 3.36 -32.15
CA PRO A 103 1.50 2.84 -30.90
C PRO A 103 3.00 3.05 -30.84
N MET A 104 3.49 3.51 -29.69
CA MET A 104 4.92 3.61 -29.42
C MET A 104 5.49 2.21 -29.22
N ILE A 105 6.30 1.78 -30.19
CA ILE A 105 7.05 0.52 -30.14
C ILE A 105 8.56 0.81 -30.10
N SER A 106 9.32 -0.04 -29.42
CA SER A 106 10.79 0.02 -29.38
C SER A 106 11.41 -1.37 -29.30
N GLU A 107 12.74 -1.46 -29.23
CA GLU A 107 13.48 -2.74 -29.16
C GLU A 107 13.14 -3.71 -30.30
N VAL A 108 12.76 -3.16 -31.45
CA VAL A 108 12.44 -3.96 -32.63
C VAL A 108 13.76 -4.39 -33.30
N PRO A 109 13.98 -5.69 -33.56
CA PRO A 109 15.15 -6.16 -34.30
C PRO A 109 15.20 -5.61 -35.72
N SER A 110 16.39 -5.52 -36.30
CA SER A 110 16.58 -5.21 -37.72
C SER A 110 16.93 -6.47 -38.51
N TYR A 111 16.66 -6.47 -39.82
CA TYR A 111 17.06 -7.57 -40.70
C TYR A 111 18.59 -7.71 -40.77
N SER A 112 19.08 -8.96 -40.65
CA SER A 112 20.50 -9.25 -40.77
C SER A 112 21.00 -8.96 -42.19
N GLY A 113 22.04 -8.14 -42.33
CA GLY A 113 22.67 -7.85 -43.63
C GLY A 113 22.11 -6.63 -44.38
N ASP A 114 21.15 -5.90 -43.80
CA ASP A 114 20.73 -4.59 -44.30
C ASP A 114 21.67 -3.49 -43.76
N PRO A 115 22.44 -2.77 -44.61
CA PRO A 115 23.33 -1.70 -44.18
C PRO A 115 22.60 -0.47 -43.62
N GLU A 116 21.30 -0.29 -43.91
CA GLU A 116 20.47 0.79 -43.33
C GLU A 116 19.64 0.32 -42.11
N GLY A 117 19.56 -1.00 -41.89
CA GLY A 117 18.99 -1.61 -40.69
C GLY A 117 17.48 -1.46 -40.55
N ALA A 118 16.70 -1.69 -41.61
CA ALA A 118 15.24 -1.62 -41.57
C ALA A 118 14.68 -2.52 -40.44
N PRO A 119 13.76 -2.00 -39.60
CA PRO A 119 13.20 -2.75 -38.49
C PRO A 119 12.26 -3.85 -39.00
N PHE A 120 12.21 -4.96 -38.27
CA PHE A 120 11.26 -6.05 -38.51
C PHE A 120 9.83 -5.55 -38.48
N LEU A 121 9.48 -4.77 -37.46
CA LEU A 121 8.15 -4.23 -37.22
C LEU A 121 8.17 -2.71 -37.27
N VAL A 122 7.10 -2.14 -37.81
CA VAL A 122 6.84 -0.71 -37.78
C VAL A 122 5.55 -0.43 -37.01
N PRO A 123 5.34 0.77 -36.46
CA PRO A 123 4.11 1.10 -35.74
C PRO A 123 2.82 0.86 -36.56
N GLY A 124 2.92 0.95 -37.89
CA GLY A 124 1.80 0.66 -38.82
C GLY A 124 1.35 -0.80 -38.88
N ASP A 125 2.16 -1.75 -38.40
CA ASP A 125 1.77 -3.17 -38.29
C ASP A 125 0.78 -3.41 -37.14
N PHE A 126 0.58 -2.40 -36.30
CA PHE A 126 -0.27 -2.46 -35.12
C PHE A 126 -1.50 -1.57 -35.29
N GLN A 127 -2.65 -2.09 -34.86
CA GLN A 127 -3.90 -1.35 -34.86
C GLN A 127 -4.60 -1.47 -33.51
N LEU A 128 -4.82 -0.34 -32.84
CA LEU A 128 -5.66 -0.29 -31.64
C LEU A 128 -7.13 -0.43 -32.06
N ILE A 129 -7.76 -1.54 -31.68
CA ILE A 129 -9.15 -1.84 -32.08
C ILE A 129 -10.13 -1.19 -31.11
N ARG A 130 -9.78 -1.22 -29.83
CA ARG A 130 -10.49 -0.55 -28.73
C ARG A 130 -9.53 -0.43 -27.54
N PRO A 131 -9.82 0.40 -26.53
CA PRO A 131 -9.03 0.43 -25.30
C PRO A 131 -8.86 -0.97 -24.73
N GLY A 132 -7.60 -1.36 -24.48
CA GLY A 132 -7.28 -2.68 -23.93
C GLY A 132 -7.08 -3.79 -24.97
N VAL A 133 -7.23 -3.53 -26.28
CA VAL A 133 -7.01 -4.55 -27.32
C VAL A 133 -6.26 -3.96 -28.53
N LEU A 134 -5.01 -4.40 -28.70
CA LEU A 134 -4.14 -4.08 -29.84
C LEU A 134 -4.03 -5.30 -30.75
N THR A 135 -4.17 -5.11 -32.06
CA THR A 135 -3.94 -6.17 -33.05
C THR A 135 -2.62 -5.92 -33.76
N LEU A 136 -1.91 -6.99 -34.08
CA LEU A 136 -0.74 -6.99 -34.95
C LEU A 136 -1.04 -7.84 -36.18
N VAL A 137 -0.66 -7.34 -37.36
CA VAL A 137 -0.55 -8.13 -38.59
C VAL A 137 0.76 -7.73 -39.27
N TRP A 138 1.62 -8.70 -39.49
CA TRP A 138 2.91 -8.51 -40.12
C TRP A 138 3.20 -9.62 -41.13
N HIS A 139 3.88 -9.28 -42.21
CA HIS A 139 4.41 -10.23 -43.17
C HIS A 139 5.77 -9.76 -43.67
N ASP A 140 6.66 -10.71 -43.95
CA ASP A 140 7.97 -10.41 -44.52
C ASP A 140 7.82 -9.96 -45.98
N SER A 141 7.92 -8.65 -46.21
CA SER A 141 7.80 -8.05 -47.54
C SER A 141 9.05 -8.24 -48.41
N GLN A 142 10.20 -8.56 -47.80
CA GLN A 142 11.48 -8.68 -48.50
C GLN A 142 11.77 -10.09 -48.99
N LEU A 143 11.05 -11.10 -48.47
CA LEU A 143 11.22 -12.51 -48.83
C LEU A 143 12.71 -12.95 -48.79
N GLN A 144 13.47 -12.48 -47.78
CA GLN A 144 14.86 -12.92 -47.60
C GLN A 144 14.89 -14.45 -47.43
N GLU A 145 15.93 -15.13 -47.95
CA GLU A 145 16.04 -16.60 -48.21
C GLU A 145 15.79 -17.55 -47.00
N GLY A 146 14.63 -17.44 -46.35
CA GLY A 146 14.24 -18.21 -45.18
C GLY A 146 13.21 -17.55 -44.28
N GLY A 147 12.89 -16.26 -44.40
CA GLY A 147 12.09 -15.52 -43.40
C GLY A 147 12.88 -15.16 -42.14
N GLY A 148 12.26 -14.41 -41.24
CA GLY A 148 12.91 -13.84 -40.06
C GLY A 148 13.29 -14.89 -39.01
N THR A 149 14.51 -14.77 -38.46
CA THR A 149 15.01 -15.63 -37.39
C THR A 149 15.60 -14.77 -36.27
N LEU A 150 15.28 -15.09 -35.01
CA LEU A 150 15.76 -14.41 -33.81
C LEU A 150 16.30 -15.44 -32.82
N GLU A 151 17.27 -15.05 -32.00
CA GLU A 151 17.81 -15.94 -30.96
C GLU A 151 16.82 -16.11 -29.81
N ASP A 152 16.93 -17.22 -29.08
CA ASP A 152 16.10 -17.47 -27.92
C ASP A 152 16.37 -16.41 -26.83
N GLY A 153 15.32 -15.70 -26.42
CA GLY A 153 15.38 -14.64 -25.42
C GLY A 153 15.45 -13.22 -26.00
N ASP A 154 15.55 -13.09 -27.33
CA ASP A 154 15.50 -11.80 -28.02
C ASP A 154 14.14 -11.14 -27.87
N THR A 155 14.12 -9.80 -27.82
CA THR A 155 12.90 -9.01 -27.88
C THR A 155 12.44 -8.89 -29.33
N LEU A 156 11.19 -9.23 -29.62
CA LEU A 156 10.56 -9.02 -30.94
C LEU A 156 10.07 -7.57 -31.09
N PHE A 157 9.48 -7.02 -30.03
CA PHE A 157 9.13 -5.61 -29.87
C PHE A 157 8.84 -5.33 -28.39
N GLY A 158 8.90 -4.06 -28.00
CA GLY A 158 8.42 -3.58 -26.71
C GLY A 158 7.29 -2.57 -26.87
N LEU A 159 6.25 -2.68 -26.04
CA LEU A 159 5.14 -1.73 -25.98
C LEU A 159 5.28 -0.77 -24.80
N HIS A 160 5.08 0.51 -25.06
CA HIS A 160 5.10 1.55 -24.02
C HIS A 160 3.70 1.77 -23.43
N PHE A 161 3.60 1.71 -22.11
CA PHE A 161 2.36 1.96 -21.37
C PHE A 161 2.53 3.07 -20.34
N GLN A 162 1.45 3.81 -20.11
CA GLN A 162 1.26 4.66 -18.95
C GLN A 162 0.44 3.90 -17.90
N ILE A 163 0.85 3.96 -16.64
CA ILE A 163 0.06 3.40 -15.53
C ILE A 163 -1.03 4.39 -15.13
N VAL A 164 -2.28 4.06 -15.43
CA VAL A 164 -3.47 4.87 -15.09
C VAL A 164 -4.32 4.24 -13.99
N GLY A 165 -4.02 3.00 -13.61
CA GLY A 165 -4.71 2.30 -12.54
C GLY A 165 -4.45 2.89 -11.16
N GLN A 166 -5.46 2.77 -10.30
CA GLN A 166 -5.33 3.10 -8.89
C GLN A 166 -4.44 2.08 -8.16
N ALA A 167 -3.89 2.51 -7.03
CA ALA A 167 -3.17 1.68 -6.08
C ALA A 167 -3.82 0.31 -5.85
N GLY A 168 -3.06 -0.77 -6.03
CA GLY A 168 -3.53 -2.15 -5.87
C GLY A 168 -4.26 -2.75 -7.08
N ALA A 169 -4.54 -1.98 -8.12
CA ALA A 169 -5.11 -2.49 -9.36
C ALA A 169 -4.10 -3.38 -10.10
N ARG A 170 -4.62 -4.30 -10.93
CA ARG A 170 -3.81 -5.29 -11.66
C ARG A 170 -4.29 -5.42 -13.10
N SER A 171 -3.36 -5.60 -14.02
CA SER A 171 -3.62 -5.93 -15.42
C SER A 171 -2.86 -7.18 -15.82
N LEU A 172 -3.55 -8.11 -16.47
CA LEU A 172 -2.89 -9.15 -17.24
C LEU A 172 -2.62 -8.60 -18.64
N VAL A 173 -1.37 -8.73 -19.10
CA VAL A 173 -0.99 -8.44 -20.50
C VAL A 173 -0.75 -9.78 -21.17
N SER A 174 -1.54 -10.11 -22.19
CA SER A 174 -1.53 -11.45 -22.79
C SER A 174 -1.90 -11.43 -24.26
N LEU A 175 -1.35 -12.39 -25.01
CA LEU A 175 -1.88 -12.71 -26.33
C LEU A 175 -3.29 -13.31 -26.23
N VAL A 176 -4.17 -12.92 -27.15
CA VAL A 176 -5.54 -13.41 -27.26
C VAL A 176 -5.91 -13.64 -28.72
N ASP A 177 -6.80 -14.60 -28.99
CA ASP A 177 -7.24 -14.97 -30.34
C ASP A 177 -8.34 -14.08 -30.93
N LYS A 178 -8.68 -12.97 -30.27
CA LYS A 178 -9.75 -12.06 -30.70
C LYS A 178 -9.32 -10.60 -30.57
N PRO A 179 -9.62 -9.75 -31.57
CA PRO A 179 -10.36 -10.06 -32.81
C PRO A 179 -9.57 -10.89 -33.83
N THR A 180 -8.24 -10.91 -33.73
CA THR A 180 -7.37 -11.63 -34.67
C THR A 180 -6.80 -12.87 -34.00
N SER A 181 -6.98 -14.03 -34.65
CA SER A 181 -6.45 -15.31 -34.15
C SER A 181 -4.93 -15.30 -34.13
N ILE A 182 -4.33 -15.95 -33.14
CA ILE A 182 -2.88 -16.14 -33.07
C ILE A 182 -2.47 -17.10 -34.19
N LEU A 183 -1.65 -16.62 -35.11
CA LEU A 183 -1.13 -17.41 -36.22
C LEU A 183 0.28 -16.92 -36.57
N PHE A 184 1.21 -17.87 -36.66
CA PHE A 184 2.56 -17.66 -37.17
C PHE A 184 2.75 -18.64 -38.32
N VAL A 185 3.34 -18.17 -39.42
CA VAL A 185 3.60 -18.99 -40.61
C VAL A 185 5.04 -18.88 -41.06
N THR A 186 5.59 -19.99 -41.53
CA THR A 186 6.89 -20.02 -42.21
C THR A 186 6.75 -19.64 -43.69
N LEU A 187 7.87 -19.46 -44.40
CA LEU A 187 7.87 -19.19 -45.84
C LEU A 187 7.19 -20.32 -46.65
N ASP A 188 7.28 -21.55 -46.17
CA ASP A 188 6.63 -22.72 -46.79
C ASP A 188 5.10 -22.74 -46.57
N GLY A 189 4.56 -21.75 -45.85
CA GLY A 189 3.14 -21.64 -45.52
C GLY A 189 2.68 -22.53 -44.38
N GLU A 190 3.62 -23.14 -43.64
CA GLU A 190 3.30 -24.00 -42.51
C GLU A 190 2.99 -23.16 -41.26
N ALA A 191 1.87 -23.47 -40.60
CA ALA A 191 1.51 -22.84 -39.34
C ALA A 191 2.41 -23.37 -38.20
N VAL A 192 2.85 -22.47 -37.33
CA VAL A 192 3.68 -22.78 -36.16
C VAL A 192 2.85 -22.61 -34.90
N ASP A 193 2.92 -23.60 -34.00
CA ASP A 193 2.21 -23.55 -32.72
C ASP A 193 2.83 -22.46 -31.82
N VAL A 194 1.97 -21.67 -31.17
CA VAL A 194 2.41 -20.59 -30.28
C VAL A 194 2.09 -20.92 -28.83
N VAL A 195 3.07 -20.70 -27.96
CA VAL A 195 2.92 -20.73 -26.51
C VAL A 195 3.18 -19.32 -25.98
N SER A 196 2.32 -18.84 -25.09
CA SER A 196 2.49 -17.52 -24.47
C SER A 196 2.11 -17.59 -23.00
N ARG A 197 2.85 -16.86 -22.16
CA ARG A 197 2.50 -16.64 -20.76
C ARG A 197 2.06 -15.19 -20.56
N PRO A 198 0.97 -14.94 -19.85
CA PRO A 198 0.59 -13.57 -19.53
C PRO A 198 1.61 -12.94 -18.58
N SER A 199 1.83 -11.64 -18.73
CA SER A 199 2.49 -10.81 -17.72
C SER A 199 1.45 -10.23 -16.77
N VAL A 200 1.85 -10.01 -15.52
CA VAL A 200 1.04 -9.31 -14.51
C VAL A 200 1.70 -7.98 -14.23
N VAL A 201 1.02 -6.88 -14.55
CA VAL A 201 1.40 -5.55 -14.08
C VAL A 201 0.51 -5.21 -12.88
N ALA A 202 1.14 -4.98 -11.73
CA ALA A 202 0.46 -4.64 -10.48
C ALA A 202 0.86 -3.24 -10.02
N VAL A 203 -0.13 -2.36 -9.85
CA VAL A 203 0.09 -1.03 -9.31
C VAL A 203 0.35 -1.17 -7.81
N LYS A 204 1.48 -0.66 -7.33
CA LYS A 204 1.83 -0.59 -5.92
C LYS A 204 0.67 0.06 -5.18
N ARG A 205 0.29 -0.54 -4.07
CA ARG A 205 -0.64 0.06 -3.14
C ARG A 205 0.22 0.73 -2.08
N SER A 206 0.11 2.03 -1.89
CA SER A 206 0.56 2.69 -0.66
C SER A 206 -0.67 2.89 0.23
N LEU A 207 -0.49 2.68 1.53
CA LEU A 207 -1.47 3.07 2.54
C LEU A 207 -0.91 4.26 3.29
N GLN A 208 -1.78 5.12 3.79
CA GLN A 208 -1.34 6.22 4.66
C GLN A 208 -1.55 5.84 6.11
N VAL A 209 -0.55 6.09 6.95
CA VAL A 209 -0.66 6.04 8.41
C VAL A 209 -0.34 7.42 8.96
N ALA A 210 -1.32 8.02 9.61
CA ALA A 210 -1.30 9.37 10.10
C ALA A 210 -1.89 9.45 11.51
N GLY A 211 -1.57 10.52 12.20
CA GLY A 211 -2.07 10.81 13.53
C GLY A 211 -1.63 12.19 13.99
N THR A 212 -1.87 12.45 15.27
CA THR A 212 -1.46 13.66 15.97
C THR A 212 -0.56 13.33 17.15
N VAL A 213 0.27 14.30 17.52
CA VAL A 213 1.01 14.30 18.77
C VAL A 213 0.53 15.50 19.58
N GLN A 214 -0.04 15.22 20.74
CA GLN A 214 -0.63 16.22 21.62
C GLN A 214 -0.12 16.07 23.04
N ARG A 215 -0.33 17.06 23.90
CA ARG A 215 -0.07 16.89 25.34
C ARG A 215 -1.13 16.01 25.99
N LEU A 216 -0.74 15.21 26.98
CA LEU A 216 -1.67 14.34 27.71
C LEU A 216 -2.55 15.10 28.71
N ASP A 217 -2.11 16.25 29.19
CA ASP A 217 -2.72 16.99 30.30
C ASP A 217 -3.72 18.08 29.86
N CYS A 218 -3.89 18.29 28.56
CA CYS A 218 -4.89 19.21 28.02
C CYS A 218 -5.46 18.74 26.68
N GLU A 219 -6.66 19.22 26.36
CA GLU A 219 -7.30 19.03 25.05
C GLU A 219 -6.78 20.08 24.06
N ASP A 220 -6.67 19.69 22.78
CA ASP A 220 -6.24 20.56 21.67
C ASP A 220 -4.90 21.27 21.91
N CYS A 221 -3.97 20.55 22.54
CA CYS A 221 -2.62 21.01 22.85
C CYS A 221 -1.60 20.32 21.94
N PRO A 222 -1.48 20.71 20.66
CA PRO A 222 -0.55 20.07 19.74
C PRO A 222 0.90 20.28 20.17
N ILE A 223 1.72 19.25 19.93
CA ILE A 223 3.17 19.32 20.11
C ILE A 223 3.78 19.43 18.72
N GLU A 224 4.26 20.61 18.35
CA GLU A 224 5.01 20.85 17.11
C GLU A 224 6.45 20.35 17.23
N GLY A 225 7.00 19.82 16.13
CA GLY A 225 8.41 19.44 16.04
C GLY A 225 8.79 18.15 16.77
N ALA A 226 7.83 17.42 17.36
CA ALA A 226 8.05 16.05 17.81
C ALA A 226 8.39 15.16 16.60
N SER A 227 9.40 14.30 16.76
CA SER A 227 9.79 13.31 15.77
C SER A 227 8.93 12.06 15.93
N VAL A 228 8.23 11.66 14.89
CA VAL A 228 7.60 10.34 14.80
C VAL A 228 8.46 9.45 13.94
N ILE A 229 8.74 8.25 14.44
CA ILE A 229 9.61 7.26 13.82
C ILE A 229 8.74 6.08 13.41
N LEU A 230 8.70 5.78 12.12
CA LEU A 230 8.07 4.60 11.55
C LEU A 230 9.14 3.56 11.23
N LYS A 231 8.98 2.34 11.76
CA LYS A 231 9.76 1.16 11.38
C LYS A 231 8.89 0.21 10.58
N GLN A 232 9.32 -0.08 9.35
CA GLN A 232 8.65 -1.04 8.48
C GLN A 232 9.67 -1.82 7.65
N ASN A 233 9.56 -3.14 7.64
CA ASN A 233 10.40 -4.03 6.81
C ASN A 233 11.92 -3.77 6.98
N GLY A 234 12.36 -3.54 8.22
CA GLY A 234 13.77 -3.27 8.55
C GLY A 234 14.28 -1.89 8.15
N LYS A 235 13.41 -1.01 7.64
CA LYS A 235 13.71 0.40 7.36
C LYS A 235 13.09 1.30 8.42
N GLU A 236 13.71 2.44 8.63
CA GLU A 236 13.25 3.49 9.54
C GLU A 236 13.01 4.78 8.76
N TYR A 237 11.88 5.43 9.03
CA TYR A 237 11.47 6.70 8.45
C TYR A 237 11.14 7.66 9.58
N VAL A 238 11.54 8.92 9.45
CA VAL A 238 11.29 9.94 10.46
C VAL A 238 10.49 11.07 9.83
N GLN A 239 9.44 11.51 10.52
CA GLN A 239 8.67 12.70 10.21
C GLN A 239 8.61 13.61 11.43
N TYR A 240 8.48 14.91 11.20
CA TYR A 240 8.28 15.88 12.25
C TYR A 240 6.84 16.37 12.21
N THR A 241 6.27 16.54 13.39
CA THR A 241 4.91 17.09 13.55
C THR A 241 4.87 18.56 13.17
N ASP A 242 3.78 18.97 12.52
CA ASP A 242 3.53 20.36 12.15
C ASP A 242 3.02 21.21 13.34
N ALA A 243 2.70 22.49 13.09
CA ALA A 243 2.14 23.40 14.09
C ALA A 243 0.81 22.94 14.72
N HIS A 244 0.14 21.95 14.12
CA HIS A 244 -1.08 21.32 14.62
C HIS A 244 -0.81 19.92 15.20
N GLY A 245 0.45 19.54 15.39
CA GLY A 245 0.86 18.25 15.93
C GLY A 245 0.67 17.09 14.95
N LYS A 246 0.37 17.34 13.67
CA LYS A 246 0.02 16.28 12.70
C LYS A 246 1.25 15.67 12.06
N TYR A 247 1.18 14.38 11.76
CA TYR A 247 2.17 13.66 10.97
C TYR A 247 1.50 12.63 10.04
N ALA A 248 2.20 12.23 8.98
CA ALA A 248 1.74 11.17 8.07
C ALA A 248 2.90 10.44 7.40
N PHE A 249 2.73 9.14 7.18
CA PHE A 249 3.63 8.27 6.43
C PHE A 249 2.89 7.53 5.33
N ASP A 250 3.55 7.35 4.20
CA ASP A 250 3.17 6.31 3.23
C ASP A 250 3.82 4.99 3.66
N VAL A 251 3.01 3.93 3.74
CA VAL A 251 3.43 2.59 4.18
C VAL A 251 3.10 1.54 3.14
N ASP A 252 3.98 0.55 3.04
CA ASP A 252 3.77 -0.61 2.17
C ASP A 252 2.76 -1.58 2.81
N PRO A 253 1.68 -1.97 2.12
CA PRO A 253 0.72 -2.92 2.64
C PRO A 253 1.33 -4.31 2.73
N GLY A 254 0.84 -5.10 3.68
CA GLY A 254 1.31 -6.47 3.91
C GLY A 254 2.51 -6.59 4.85
N PHE A 255 3.09 -5.48 5.30
CA PHE A 255 4.14 -5.46 6.31
C PHE A 255 3.64 -4.83 7.61
N PRO A 256 3.91 -5.43 8.79
CA PRO A 256 3.62 -4.79 10.07
C PRO A 256 4.43 -3.51 10.21
N ILE A 257 3.92 -2.61 11.05
CA ILE A 257 4.56 -1.32 11.32
C ILE A 257 4.70 -1.11 12.82
N GLU A 258 5.77 -0.42 13.19
CA GLU A 258 5.99 0.09 14.54
C GLU A 258 6.14 1.60 14.46
N LEU A 259 5.44 2.33 15.33
CA LEU A 259 5.53 3.77 15.43
C LEU A 259 5.98 4.17 16.83
N GLU A 260 6.84 5.18 16.89
CA GLU A 260 7.33 5.76 18.12
C GLU A 260 7.42 7.27 18.00
N ALA A 261 6.89 8.02 18.98
CA ALA A 261 7.10 9.45 19.09
C ALA A 261 8.23 9.75 20.09
N ILE A 262 9.14 10.63 19.70
CA ILE A 262 10.21 11.17 20.55
C ILE A 262 10.33 12.67 20.36
N MET A 263 11.02 13.33 21.28
CA MET A 263 11.45 14.71 21.11
C MET A 263 12.95 14.78 21.41
N GLU A 264 13.78 15.16 20.47
CA GLU A 264 15.23 15.05 20.68
C GLU A 264 15.81 16.19 21.53
N TRP A 265 15.35 17.42 21.30
CA TRP A 265 15.83 18.60 22.01
C TRP A 265 14.80 19.72 21.92
N GLU A 266 14.65 20.46 23.01
CA GLU A 266 13.87 21.70 23.06
C GLU A 266 14.70 22.72 23.85
N GLU A 267 15.02 23.84 23.23
CA GLU A 267 15.79 24.91 23.87
C GLU A 267 15.00 25.48 25.06
N GLY A 268 15.65 25.66 26.21
CA GLY A 268 14.98 26.14 27.42
C GLY A 268 14.03 25.11 28.06
N ALA A 269 13.99 23.86 27.61
CA ALA A 269 13.09 22.86 28.16
C ALA A 269 13.32 22.57 29.66
N VAL A 270 14.53 22.76 30.17
CA VAL A 270 14.85 22.66 31.61
C VAL A 270 14.20 23.78 32.43
N GLU A 271 13.78 24.87 31.78
CA GLU A 271 13.12 26.02 32.41
C GLU A 271 11.64 25.75 32.71
N ALA A 272 11.14 24.61 32.24
CA ALA A 272 9.82 24.06 32.52
C ALA A 272 9.64 23.55 33.96
N VAL A 273 10.74 23.15 34.60
CA VAL A 273 10.74 22.49 35.91
C VAL A 273 11.19 23.47 36.98
N ASP A 274 10.46 23.55 38.08
CA ASP A 274 10.78 24.45 39.18
C ASP A 274 10.64 23.82 40.58
N VAL A 275 10.80 24.67 41.61
CA VAL A 275 10.78 24.21 43.00
C VAL A 275 9.36 23.85 43.44
N SER A 276 8.32 24.40 42.81
CA SER A 276 6.94 24.08 43.11
C SER A 276 6.58 22.64 42.71
N ASP A 277 7.16 22.12 41.62
CA ASP A 277 7.06 20.69 41.25
C ASP A 277 7.63 19.78 42.34
N ILE A 278 8.83 20.10 42.83
CA ILE A 278 9.46 19.40 43.96
C ILE A 278 8.55 19.41 45.19
N VAL A 279 7.89 20.54 45.48
CA VAL A 279 6.97 20.65 46.62
C VAL A 279 5.76 19.74 46.43
N SER A 280 5.18 19.70 45.23
CA SER A 280 4.05 18.80 44.89
C SER A 280 4.43 17.33 45.05
N MET A 281 5.57 16.91 44.48
CA MET A 281 6.07 15.53 44.66
C MET A 281 6.35 15.20 46.12
N ARG A 282 6.96 16.11 46.87
CA ARG A 282 7.23 15.89 48.30
C ARG A 282 5.94 15.70 49.10
N LYS A 283 4.89 16.46 48.80
CA LYS A 283 3.58 16.27 49.47
C LYS A 283 2.97 14.91 49.12
N HIS A 284 3.13 14.45 47.89
CA HIS A 284 2.69 13.13 47.46
C HIS A 284 3.42 12.00 48.19
N ILE A 285 4.75 12.04 48.21
CA ILE A 285 5.60 11.05 48.89
C ILE A 285 5.27 10.97 50.39
N LEU A 286 4.99 12.12 51.02
CA LEU A 286 4.62 12.18 52.44
C LEU A 286 3.14 11.87 52.73
N GLY A 287 2.34 11.55 51.70
CA GLY A 287 0.91 11.26 51.83
C GLY A 287 0.06 12.46 52.28
N ARG A 288 0.55 13.69 52.12
CA ARG A 288 -0.17 14.92 52.51
C ARG A 288 -1.11 15.41 51.42
N GLU A 289 -0.70 15.31 50.16
CA GLU A 289 -1.49 15.69 48.99
C GLU A 289 -1.08 14.79 47.83
N ARG A 290 -2.03 14.02 47.27
CA ARG A 290 -1.74 13.05 46.22
C ARG A 290 -1.79 13.70 44.84
N LEU A 291 -0.88 13.27 43.94
CA LEU A 291 -1.00 13.44 42.50
C LEU A 291 -2.12 12.52 42.02
N ARG A 292 -3.16 13.08 41.37
CA ARG A 292 -4.42 12.37 41.09
C ARG A 292 -4.58 11.95 39.64
N HIS A 293 -3.75 12.49 38.76
CA HIS A 293 -3.85 12.26 37.32
C HIS A 293 -2.65 11.47 36.81
N ALA A 294 -2.90 10.61 35.82
CA ALA A 294 -1.87 9.77 35.22
C ALA A 294 -0.67 10.58 34.71
N HIS A 295 -0.93 11.72 34.05
CA HIS A 295 0.15 12.60 33.55
C HIS A 295 1.03 13.14 34.68
N GLN A 296 0.49 13.47 35.87
CA GLN A 296 1.27 13.96 37.01
C GLN A 296 2.21 12.89 37.56
N LEU A 297 1.73 11.64 37.64
CA LEU A 297 2.54 10.51 38.08
C LEU A 297 3.66 10.21 37.07
N VAL A 298 3.32 10.19 35.78
CA VAL A 298 4.29 9.99 34.69
C VAL A 298 5.33 11.11 34.67
N ALA A 299 4.91 12.36 34.85
CA ALA A 299 5.79 13.52 34.93
C ALA A 299 6.72 13.45 36.15
N SER A 300 6.27 12.85 37.25
CA SER A 300 7.02 12.76 38.52
C SER A 300 8.03 11.61 38.55
N ASP A 301 7.76 10.50 37.86
CA ASP A 301 8.69 9.37 37.66
C ASP A 301 9.70 9.72 36.56
N VAL A 302 10.59 10.65 36.87
CA VAL A 302 11.54 11.21 35.91
C VAL A 302 12.67 10.25 35.59
N ASN A 303 13.01 9.35 36.52
CA ASN A 303 14.06 8.35 36.31
C ASN A 303 13.55 7.08 35.60
N GLY A 304 12.22 6.90 35.49
CA GLY A 304 11.59 5.79 34.78
C GLY A 304 11.62 4.46 35.54
N ASP A 305 11.77 4.48 36.87
CA ASP A 305 11.81 3.27 37.70
C ASP A 305 10.43 2.81 38.18
N GLN A 306 9.36 3.43 37.68
CA GLN A 306 7.96 3.14 38.00
C GLN A 306 7.58 3.46 39.45
N SER A 307 8.35 4.33 40.11
CA SER A 307 8.04 4.85 41.43
C SER A 307 8.12 6.38 41.44
N VAL A 308 7.48 7.01 42.42
CA VAL A 308 7.63 8.45 42.68
C VAL A 308 8.21 8.58 44.07
N ASP A 309 9.52 8.84 44.13
CA ASP A 309 10.24 8.87 45.39
C ASP A 309 11.28 10.02 45.48
N VAL A 310 12.18 9.92 46.46
CA VAL A 310 13.18 10.96 46.72
C VAL A 310 14.26 11.00 45.62
N LEU A 311 14.53 9.90 44.92
CA LEU A 311 15.47 9.83 43.81
C LEU A 311 15.01 10.69 42.63
N ASP A 312 13.71 10.72 42.35
CA ASP A 312 13.14 11.61 41.34
C ASP A 312 13.35 13.09 41.68
N ILE A 313 13.14 13.46 42.96
CA ILE A 313 13.43 14.82 43.45
C ILE A 313 14.92 15.15 43.26
N VAL A 314 15.82 14.21 43.52
CA VAL A 314 17.27 14.41 43.30
C VAL A 314 17.57 14.64 41.81
N ALA A 315 16.93 13.89 40.91
CA ALA A 315 17.08 14.06 39.47
C ALA A 315 16.56 15.42 38.98
N MET A 316 15.37 15.85 39.43
CA MET A 316 14.84 17.20 39.16
C MET A 316 15.75 18.31 39.64
N ARG A 317 16.34 18.18 40.83
CA ARG A 317 17.30 19.17 41.32
C ARG A 317 18.53 19.29 40.43
N LYS A 318 19.02 18.19 39.84
CA LYS A 318 20.15 18.26 38.89
C LYS A 318 19.78 19.09 37.66
N VAL A 319 18.57 18.90 37.13
CA VAL A 319 18.06 19.66 35.98
C VAL A 319 17.86 21.15 36.32
N ILE A 320 17.19 21.48 37.43
CA ILE A 320 16.95 22.87 37.86
C ILE A 320 18.27 23.62 38.11
N LEU A 321 19.27 22.94 38.66
CA LEU A 321 20.59 23.50 38.93
C LEU A 321 21.48 23.57 37.68
N GLY A 322 21.01 23.12 36.51
CA GLY A 322 21.77 23.09 35.27
C GLY A 322 22.94 22.11 35.27
N LYS A 323 22.92 21.11 36.17
CA LYS A 323 23.95 20.05 36.21
C LYS A 323 23.73 19.02 35.11
N THR A 324 22.49 18.80 34.70
CA THR A 324 22.09 17.98 33.56
C THR A 324 20.98 18.70 32.79
N SER A 325 20.86 18.42 31.50
CA SER A 325 19.77 18.95 30.65
C SER A 325 18.65 17.93 30.38
N ARG A 326 18.74 16.75 31.01
CA ARG A 326 17.85 15.59 30.83
C ARG A 326 17.85 14.72 32.09
N PHE A 327 16.86 13.83 32.17
CA PHE A 327 16.66 12.93 33.32
C PHE A 327 17.32 11.56 33.16
N SER A 328 17.39 11.00 31.95
CA SER A 328 18.08 9.73 31.68
C SER A 328 19.36 9.95 30.87
N GLU A 329 20.41 9.21 31.22
CA GLU A 329 21.70 9.16 30.52
C GLU A 329 21.86 7.88 29.69
N LYS A 330 20.95 6.90 29.82
CA LYS A 330 21.03 5.64 29.10
C LYS A 330 20.78 5.88 27.61
N SER A 331 21.69 5.39 26.78
CA SER A 331 21.64 5.51 25.31
C SER A 331 20.48 4.75 24.65
N ASP A 332 19.88 3.79 25.38
CA ASP A 332 19.00 2.76 24.83
C ASP A 332 17.56 2.84 25.36
N GLU A 333 17.29 3.71 26.34
CA GLU A 333 15.93 4.08 26.72
C GLU A 333 15.54 5.31 25.90
N LYS A 334 14.29 5.35 25.46
CA LYS A 334 13.59 6.42 24.75
C LYS A 334 13.69 7.77 25.52
N GLY A 335 14.88 8.36 25.55
CA GLY A 335 15.33 9.13 26.72
C GLY A 335 16.39 10.16 26.36
N ARG A 336 16.20 10.87 25.24
CA ARG A 336 16.87 12.16 25.01
C ARG A 336 16.11 13.35 25.58
N SER A 337 14.96 13.15 26.21
CA SER A 337 14.00 14.24 26.33
C SER A 337 13.39 14.41 27.71
N LEU A 338 13.05 15.66 27.99
CA LEU A 338 12.17 16.10 29.08
C LEU A 338 10.70 15.77 28.77
N TRP A 339 10.45 14.81 27.89
CA TRP A 339 9.17 14.33 27.44
C TRP A 339 9.12 12.81 27.48
N ARG A 340 7.94 12.28 27.75
CA ARG A 340 7.61 10.87 27.58
C ARG A 340 6.35 10.77 26.75
N PHE A 341 6.39 9.99 25.67
CA PHE A 341 5.24 9.80 24.79
C PHE A 341 4.55 8.47 25.09
N VAL A 342 3.22 8.49 25.09
CA VAL A 342 2.35 7.34 25.33
C VAL A 342 1.28 7.24 24.25
N SER A 343 0.66 6.08 24.10
CA SER A 343 -0.40 5.83 23.11
C SER A 343 -1.78 6.36 23.53
N GLU A 344 -2.74 6.39 22.59
CA GLU A 344 -4.18 6.56 22.89
C GLU A 344 -4.69 5.52 23.88
N ALA A 345 -4.23 4.27 23.80
CA ALA A 345 -4.61 3.21 24.74
C ALA A 345 -4.18 3.55 26.18
N PHE A 346 -3.00 4.15 26.36
CA PHE A 346 -2.60 4.67 27.66
C PHE A 346 -3.54 5.77 28.15
N LYS A 347 -3.83 6.77 27.31
CA LYS A 347 -4.73 7.89 27.67
C LYS A 347 -6.10 7.39 28.12
N ALA A 348 -6.65 6.38 27.45
CA ALA A 348 -7.97 5.82 27.76
C ALA A 348 -8.02 4.99 29.05
N GLU A 349 -6.93 4.30 29.41
CA GLU A 349 -6.93 3.30 30.48
C GLU A 349 -6.09 3.66 31.72
N ALA A 350 -5.22 4.66 31.62
CA ALA A 350 -4.35 5.08 32.72
C ALA A 350 -5.12 5.88 33.77
N SER A 351 -4.79 5.63 35.02
CA SER A 351 -5.39 6.20 36.23
C SER A 351 -4.33 6.40 37.30
N GLU A 352 -4.70 7.03 38.42
CA GLU A 352 -3.81 7.24 39.58
C GLU A 352 -3.14 5.94 40.07
N ILE A 353 -3.81 4.79 39.92
CA ILE A 353 -3.37 3.53 40.54
C ILE A 353 -2.49 2.71 39.60
N ASN A 354 -2.68 2.81 38.28
CA ASN A 354 -2.03 1.93 37.31
C ASN A 354 -1.08 2.65 36.33
N ALA A 355 -1.03 3.98 36.31
CA ALA A 355 -0.27 4.74 35.31
C ALA A 355 1.20 4.28 35.21
N LEU A 356 1.92 4.18 36.33
CA LEU A 356 3.34 3.81 36.33
C LEU A 356 3.58 2.35 35.90
N GLY A 357 2.71 1.43 36.30
CA GLY A 357 2.79 0.03 35.88
C GLY A 357 2.58 -0.12 34.37
N ARG A 358 1.62 0.61 33.80
CA ARG A 358 1.34 0.58 32.36
C ARG A 358 2.48 1.14 31.51
N LEU A 359 3.28 2.07 32.04
CA LEU A 359 4.41 2.63 31.28
C LEU A 359 5.43 1.57 30.83
N SER A 360 5.62 0.46 31.57
CA SER A 360 6.51 -0.61 31.12
C SER A 360 5.98 -1.40 29.91
N GLU A 361 4.68 -1.30 29.64
CA GLU A 361 4.02 -1.95 28.51
C GLU A 361 4.03 -1.04 27.26
N GLU A 362 4.22 0.27 27.44
CA GLU A 362 4.27 1.25 26.34
C GLU A 362 5.54 1.09 25.51
N LYS A 363 5.42 0.42 24.36
CA LYS A 363 6.51 0.24 23.39
C LYS A 363 6.35 1.10 22.14
N GLY A 364 5.48 2.11 22.18
CA GLY A 364 4.98 2.79 20.98
C GLY A 364 3.78 2.04 20.40
N LEU A 365 3.30 2.46 19.23
CA LEU A 365 2.19 1.80 18.56
C LEU A 365 2.73 0.66 17.70
N GLN A 366 2.24 -0.54 17.97
CA GLN A 366 2.58 -1.76 17.23
C GLN A 366 1.34 -2.19 16.44
N MET A 367 1.45 -2.22 15.11
CA MET A 367 0.31 -2.54 14.25
C MET A 367 0.65 -3.69 13.32
N ALA A 368 -0.28 -4.64 13.22
CA ALA A 368 -0.26 -5.62 12.14
C ALA A 368 -0.35 -4.91 10.79
N ALA A 369 0.04 -5.60 9.72
CA ALA A 369 0.05 -5.05 8.37
C ALA A 369 -1.25 -4.32 8.02
N PRO A 370 -1.22 -2.97 7.87
CA PRO A 370 -2.43 -2.20 7.61
C PRO A 370 -3.11 -2.68 6.34
N GLN A 371 -4.44 -2.77 6.37
CA GLN A 371 -5.28 -3.17 5.22
C GLN A 371 -6.00 -1.98 4.58
N ALA A 372 -6.00 -0.83 5.24
CA ALA A 372 -6.56 0.44 4.82
C ALA A 372 -5.76 1.59 5.47
N ASN A 373 -6.05 2.83 5.08
CA ASN A 373 -5.44 4.00 5.70
C ASN A 373 -5.81 4.06 7.18
N VAL A 374 -4.86 4.48 8.02
CA VAL A 374 -5.01 4.71 9.45
C VAL A 374 -4.77 6.20 9.68
N ILE A 375 -5.71 6.89 10.33
CA ILE A 375 -5.61 8.35 10.54
C ILE A 375 -5.66 8.76 12.02
N GLU A 376 -5.74 7.79 12.92
CA GLU A 376 -5.84 7.95 14.38
C GLU A 376 -4.70 7.21 15.09
N ALA A 377 -3.50 7.25 14.50
CA ALA A 377 -2.30 6.73 15.17
C ALA A 377 -1.77 7.79 16.17
N ASP A 378 -2.56 8.15 17.17
CA ASP A 378 -2.24 9.30 18.02
C ASP A 378 -1.23 8.97 19.13
N PHE A 379 -0.39 9.95 19.45
CA PHE A 379 0.53 9.95 20.59
C PHE A 379 0.25 11.12 21.54
N TYR A 380 0.54 10.89 22.82
CA TYR A 380 0.39 11.89 23.87
C TYR A 380 1.70 12.10 24.61
N GLY A 381 2.21 13.33 24.61
CA GLY A 381 3.40 13.74 25.34
C GLY A 381 3.09 14.17 26.76
N VAL A 382 3.90 13.70 27.70
CA VAL A 382 3.95 14.17 29.09
C VAL A 382 5.28 14.87 29.30
N LYS A 383 5.25 16.11 29.80
CA LYS A 383 6.46 16.84 30.17
C LYS A 383 7.00 16.26 31.49
N LEU A 384 8.18 15.66 31.46
CA LEU A 384 8.83 15.14 32.66
C LEU A 384 9.28 16.29 33.55
N GLY A 385 9.07 16.12 34.85
CA GLY A 385 9.36 17.10 35.89
C GLY A 385 8.22 18.08 36.18
N ASP A 386 7.20 18.18 35.32
CA ASP A 386 6.00 19.00 35.56
C ASP A 386 4.99 18.25 36.44
N ALA A 387 5.35 18.08 37.72
CA ALA A 387 4.55 17.29 38.64
C ALA A 387 3.23 17.96 39.03
N ASN A 388 3.19 19.30 38.97
CA ASN A 388 2.00 20.06 39.32
C ASN A 388 1.08 20.34 38.11
N GLY A 389 1.54 20.08 36.88
CA GLY A 389 0.78 20.25 35.63
C GLY A 389 0.64 21.71 35.20
N ASP A 390 1.58 22.56 35.62
CA ASP A 390 1.53 24.01 35.39
C ASP A 390 2.43 24.47 34.24
N TRP A 391 3.09 23.54 33.53
CA TRP A 391 3.94 23.86 32.41
C TRP A 391 3.15 24.37 31.19
N SER A 392 3.72 25.36 30.52
CA SER A 392 3.29 25.79 29.19
C SER A 392 4.49 26.25 28.34
N PRO A 393 4.40 26.15 27.00
CA PRO A 393 5.42 26.68 26.09
C PRO A 393 5.70 28.19 26.28
N GLU A 394 4.71 28.94 26.77
CA GLU A 394 4.82 30.39 27.02
C GLU A 394 5.74 30.71 28.21
N LYS A 395 5.81 29.83 29.22
CA LYS A 395 6.68 30.01 30.41
C LYS A 395 8.17 30.08 30.04
N ILE A 396 8.60 29.40 28.98
CA ILE A 396 9.99 29.40 28.50
C ILE A 396 10.39 30.77 27.93
N LYS A 397 9.44 31.53 27.38
CA LYS A 397 9.71 32.83 26.73
C LYS A 397 9.73 34.02 27.71
N ALA A 398 9.39 33.81 28.98
CA ALA A 398 9.36 34.87 29.99
C ALA A 398 10.77 35.09 30.59
N PRO A 399 11.35 36.31 30.51
CA PRO A 399 12.64 36.59 31.14
C PRO A 399 12.49 36.47 32.66
N ARG A 400 13.22 35.54 33.28
CA ARG A 400 13.30 35.46 34.73
C ARG A 400 14.09 36.68 35.25
N PRO A 401 13.57 37.46 36.21
CA PRO A 401 14.33 38.55 36.80
C PRO A 401 15.58 37.98 37.49
N GLY A 402 16.76 38.24 36.93
CA GLY A 402 18.04 37.99 37.62
C GLY A 402 19.04 37.04 36.95
N ARG A 403 18.82 36.54 35.72
CA ARG A 403 19.89 35.91 34.93
C ARG A 403 20.28 36.79 33.75
N ARG A 404 21.49 37.36 33.81
CA ARG A 404 22.23 37.93 32.67
C ARG A 404 23.25 36.92 32.21
#